data_AF-A0AAV6L590-F1
#
_entry.id   AF-A0AAV6L590-F1
#
_cell.length_a   1.000
_cell.length_b   1.000
_cell.length_c   1.000
_cell.angle_alpha   90.00
_cell.angle_beta   90.00
_cell.angle_gamma   90.00
#
_symmetry.space_group_name_H-M   'P 1'
#
loop_
_entity.id
_entity.type
_entity.pdbx_description
1 polymer ?
#
loop_
_entity_poly.entity_id
_entity_poly.type
_entity_poly.pdbx_seq_one_letter_code
_entity_poly.pdbx_strand_id
1 'polypeptide(L)'
;MAATVGVLVWKNNKGAEGSTASGGQVSTSSKAVQQLCQPTDYKETCVNALSGPAGNTSDPKQLIQLAFNVTVKHLGEAIRNSSFLKQEIIYENMQYIRQQARTDKDPRIQDALENCRELLEFSINDLQKSFHAFGSLDVTRLNDYVTDLKTWLSGAITYQQTCLDGFENTTGDTGEQMKKYLKLSGELTSNGLAIITELSKALSSYNVHSPTGSRKLLSDEISGGFPTWLSAGRRGLLQASLAAVKPNVVVAQDGSGKYKTINEALKDIPLKGNNSTFVIYVKAGVYKENVNITKSMDNLYLIGDGPTKTTITGSRSYVGGYNTYKTATFCKSSLLCLLSCTSIQRSKSIIRW
;
A
#
# COMPACT_ATOMS: atom_id res chain seq x y z
N MET A 1 23.38 -3.75 35.20
CA MET A 1 22.44 -4.12 34.11
C MET A 1 23.23 -4.87 33.06
N ALA A 2 23.10 -6.21 33.02
CA ALA A 2 23.79 -7.03 32.04
C ALA A 2 22.93 -7.12 30.78
N ALA A 3 23.45 -6.66 29.64
CA ALA A 3 22.84 -6.85 28.34
C ALA A 3 23.48 -8.08 27.69
N THR A 4 22.74 -9.18 27.61
CA THR A 4 23.13 -10.37 26.85
C THR A 4 22.73 -10.20 25.40
N VAL A 5 23.73 -10.10 24.51
CA VAL A 5 23.56 -10.14 23.05
C VAL A 5 23.57 -11.62 22.62
N GLY A 6 22.41 -12.15 22.25
CA GLY A 6 22.29 -13.48 21.66
C GLY A 6 22.42 -13.41 20.13
N VAL A 7 23.44 -14.06 19.58
CA VAL A 7 23.59 -14.23 18.12
C VAL A 7 22.73 -15.40 17.65
N LEU A 8 21.89 -15.18 16.63
CA LEU A 8 21.00 -16.17 16.04
C LEU A 8 21.75 -17.01 14.98
N VAL A 9 21.84 -18.32 15.19
CA VAL A 9 22.31 -19.30 14.18
C VAL A 9 21.16 -20.24 13.86
N TRP A 10 20.62 -20.16 12.64
CA TRP A 10 19.59 -21.08 12.16
C TRP A 10 20.23 -22.36 11.63
N LYS A 11 20.23 -23.42 12.43
CA LYS A 11 20.78 -24.73 12.07
C LYS A 11 19.66 -25.63 11.56
N ASN A 12 19.67 -25.92 10.26
CA ASN A 12 18.83 -26.95 9.65
C ASN A 12 19.24 -28.33 10.19
N ASN A 13 18.41 -28.95 11.03
CA ASN A 13 18.69 -30.29 11.55
C ASN A 13 17.80 -31.32 10.83
N LYS A 14 18.43 -32.09 9.92
CA LYS A 14 17.84 -33.33 9.40
C LYS A 14 17.81 -34.37 10.54
N GLY A 15 16.70 -35.08 10.65
CA GLY A 15 16.32 -35.86 11.82
C GLY A 15 17.26 -37.01 12.20
N ALA A 16 17.22 -37.33 13.49
CA ALA A 16 17.59 -38.63 14.03
C ALA A 16 16.64 -38.92 15.21
N GLU A 17 15.99 -40.08 15.17
CA GLU A 17 15.08 -40.60 16.20
C GLU A 17 15.83 -41.07 17.45
N GLY A 18 15.20 -40.91 18.63
CA GLY A 18 15.68 -41.42 19.91
C GLY A 18 14.86 -40.98 21.12
N SER A 19 13.84 -41.78 21.45
CA SER A 19 13.17 -42.09 22.75
C SER A 19 12.87 -41.01 23.81
N THR A 20 11.56 -40.73 23.92
CA THR A 20 10.67 -40.42 25.08
C THR A 20 11.21 -39.89 26.42
N ALA A 21 10.76 -38.67 26.76
CA ALA A 21 10.46 -38.23 28.13
C ALA A 21 9.18 -37.35 28.15
N SER A 22 8.30 -37.60 29.11
CA SER A 22 6.98 -36.99 29.27
C SER A 22 7.05 -35.53 29.72
N GLY A 23 6.74 -34.63 28.79
CA GLY A 23 6.45 -33.21 28.98
C GLY A 23 5.94 -32.74 27.63
N GLY A 24 4.66 -32.35 27.54
CA GLY A 24 3.91 -32.21 26.27
C GLY A 24 4.79 -31.66 25.13
N GLN A 25 5.17 -32.54 24.19
CA GLN A 25 6.11 -32.20 23.12
C GLN A 25 5.45 -31.18 22.20
N VAL A 26 5.74 -29.91 22.43
CA VAL A 26 5.45 -28.80 21.51
C VAL A 26 6.10 -29.17 20.17
N SER A 27 5.26 -29.37 19.15
CA SER A 27 5.69 -29.76 17.80
C SER A 27 6.74 -28.80 17.24
N THR A 28 7.60 -29.27 16.32
CA THR A 28 8.59 -28.41 15.67
C THR A 28 7.95 -27.21 14.97
N SER A 29 6.74 -27.39 14.40
CA SER A 29 5.96 -26.31 13.78
C SER A 29 5.51 -25.27 14.79
N SER A 30 5.02 -25.68 15.97
CA SER A 30 4.59 -24.73 17.00
C SER A 30 5.75 -23.93 17.60
N LYS A 31 6.94 -24.52 17.74
CA LYS A 31 8.16 -23.77 18.10
C LYS A 31 8.55 -22.76 17.02
N ALA A 32 8.46 -23.14 15.74
CA ALA A 32 8.76 -22.24 14.63
C ALA A 32 7.78 -21.06 14.57
N VAL A 33 6.48 -21.30 14.79
CA VAL A 33 5.45 -20.25 14.91
C VAL A 33 5.76 -19.32 16.08
N GLN A 34 6.07 -19.87 17.26
CA GLN A 34 6.42 -19.06 18.43
C GLN A 34 7.64 -18.18 18.17
N GLN A 35 8.66 -18.70 17.48
CA GLN A 35 9.86 -17.94 17.10
C GLN A 35 9.55 -16.83 16.10
N LEU A 36 8.76 -17.13 15.06
CA LEU A 36 8.38 -16.14 14.06
C LEU A 36 7.56 -14.99 14.68
N CYS A 37 6.72 -15.29 15.67
CA CYS A 37 5.87 -14.33 16.35
C CYS A 37 6.57 -13.56 17.49
N GLN A 38 7.77 -13.96 17.93
CA GLN A 38 8.50 -13.26 19.00
C GLN A 38 8.66 -11.75 18.82
N PRO A 39 8.98 -11.23 17.62
CA PRO A 39 9.22 -9.80 17.46
C PRO A 39 7.95 -8.96 17.28
N THR A 40 6.79 -9.59 17.32
CA THR A 40 5.51 -8.92 17.06
C THR A 40 4.93 -8.28 18.31
N ASP A 41 4.19 -7.18 18.13
CA ASP A 41 3.49 -6.51 19.23
C ASP A 41 2.26 -7.33 19.69
N TYR A 42 1.58 -8.01 18.76
CA TYR A 42 0.41 -8.85 19.04
C TYR A 42 0.76 -10.34 18.96
N LYS A 43 1.62 -10.79 19.89
CA LYS A 43 2.17 -12.16 19.92
C LYS A 43 1.10 -13.25 19.94
N GLU A 44 0.11 -13.09 20.81
CA GLU A 44 -0.98 -14.06 20.94
C GLU A 44 -1.80 -14.16 19.66
N THR A 45 -2.17 -13.00 19.08
CA THR A 45 -2.85 -12.94 17.78
C THR A 45 -2.03 -13.61 16.68
N CYS A 46 -0.72 -13.37 16.63
CA CYS A 46 0.18 -13.99 15.66
C CYS A 46 0.19 -15.53 15.80
N VAL A 47 0.39 -16.03 17.03
CA VAL A 47 0.46 -17.47 17.29
C VAL A 47 -0.88 -18.13 16.98
N ASN A 48 -1.99 -17.57 17.45
CA ASN A 48 -3.32 -18.13 17.24
C ASN A 48 -3.68 -18.18 15.75
N ALA A 49 -3.36 -17.11 15.00
CA ALA A 49 -3.63 -17.03 13.57
C ALA A 49 -2.82 -18.04 12.73
N LEU A 50 -1.61 -18.38 13.17
CA LEU A 50 -0.72 -19.30 12.45
C LEU A 50 -0.82 -20.76 12.93
N SER A 51 -1.25 -21.02 14.16
CA SER A 51 -1.22 -22.37 14.74
C SER A 51 -2.06 -23.40 13.98
N GLY A 52 -3.21 -22.99 13.43
CA GLY A 52 -4.02 -23.85 12.56
C GLY A 52 -3.40 -24.00 11.16
N PRO A 53 -3.21 -22.91 10.40
CA PRO A 53 -2.71 -22.96 9.02
C PRO A 53 -1.28 -23.49 8.85
N ALA A 54 -0.43 -23.39 9.88
CA ALA A 54 0.95 -23.89 9.82
C ALA A 54 1.02 -25.42 9.71
N GLY A 55 0.06 -26.16 10.25
CA GLY A 55 0.11 -27.61 10.32
C GLY A 55 1.46 -28.10 10.86
N ASN A 56 2.22 -28.81 10.03
CA ASN A 56 3.54 -29.36 10.36
C ASN A 56 4.72 -28.55 9.79
N THR A 57 4.47 -27.42 9.13
CA THR A 57 5.57 -26.64 8.53
C THR A 57 6.38 -25.91 9.60
N SER A 58 7.69 -25.90 9.42
CA SER A 58 8.65 -25.11 10.20
C SER A 58 9.50 -24.21 9.30
N ASP A 59 9.17 -24.14 8.01
CA ASP A 59 9.86 -23.32 7.02
C ASP A 59 9.46 -21.84 7.19
N PRO A 60 10.40 -20.93 7.53
CA PRO A 60 10.11 -19.51 7.71
C PRO A 60 9.45 -18.86 6.48
N LYS A 61 9.82 -19.26 5.26
CA LYS A 61 9.21 -18.74 4.04
C LYS A 61 7.73 -19.11 3.98
N GLN A 62 7.41 -20.37 4.27
CA GLN A 62 6.03 -20.85 4.26
C GLN A 62 5.21 -20.20 5.39
N LEU A 63 5.77 -20.05 6.58
CA LEU A 63 5.08 -19.39 7.69
C LEU A 63 4.79 -17.92 7.41
N ILE A 64 5.74 -17.19 6.80
CA ILE A 64 5.51 -15.81 6.36
C ILE A 64 4.41 -15.76 5.29
N GLN A 65 4.45 -16.66 4.31
CA GLN A 65 3.41 -16.77 3.28
C GLN A 65 2.01 -17.05 3.87
N LEU A 66 1.94 -17.94 4.86
CA LEU A 66 0.71 -18.22 5.59
C LEU A 66 0.21 -16.99 6.35
N ALA A 67 1.10 -16.24 7.01
CA ALA A 67 0.74 -15.01 7.71
C ALA A 67 0.06 -14.01 6.77
N PHE A 68 0.65 -13.75 5.58
CA PHE A 68 0.04 -12.87 4.58
C PHE A 68 -1.33 -13.37 4.10
N ASN A 69 -1.45 -14.67 3.83
CA ASN A 69 -2.71 -15.25 3.35
C ASN A 69 -3.83 -15.15 4.42
N VAL A 70 -3.49 -15.40 5.69
CA VAL A 70 -4.42 -15.26 6.82
C VAL A 70 -4.85 -13.80 6.98
N THR A 71 -3.94 -12.84 6.86
CA THR A 71 -4.28 -11.40 6.88
C THR A 71 -5.22 -11.01 5.74
N VAL A 72 -4.94 -11.42 4.50
CA VAL A 72 -5.79 -11.15 3.33
C VAL A 72 -7.17 -11.76 3.51
N LYS A 73 -7.23 -13.00 4.01
CA LYS A 73 -8.49 -13.69 4.30
C LYS A 73 -9.33 -12.92 5.30
N HIS A 74 -8.76 -12.49 6.42
CA HIS A 74 -9.47 -11.74 7.45
C HIS A 74 -9.91 -10.35 7.00
N LEU A 75 -9.11 -9.65 6.19
CA LEU A 75 -9.55 -8.41 5.54
C LEU A 75 -10.76 -8.64 4.63
N GLY A 76 -10.71 -9.69 3.80
CA GLY A 76 -11.83 -10.05 2.94
C GLY A 76 -13.08 -10.51 3.72
N GLU A 77 -12.90 -11.12 4.89
CA GLU A 77 -13.99 -11.43 5.83
C GLU A 77 -14.55 -10.18 6.49
N ALA A 78 -13.72 -9.21 6.88
CA ALA A 78 -14.19 -7.94 7.44
C ALA A 78 -15.09 -7.18 6.44
N ILE A 79 -14.74 -7.18 5.15
CA ILE A 79 -15.58 -6.62 4.08
C ILE A 79 -16.90 -7.40 3.95
N ARG A 80 -16.85 -8.73 3.89
CA ARG A 80 -18.03 -9.59 3.67
C ARG A 80 -18.98 -9.64 4.87
N ASN A 81 -18.45 -9.65 6.07
CA ASN A 81 -19.20 -9.78 7.32
C ASN A 81 -19.71 -8.43 7.83
N SER A 82 -19.10 -7.33 7.42
CA SER A 82 -19.64 -6.00 7.68
C SER A 82 -20.93 -5.81 6.88
N SER A 83 -22.07 -5.80 7.57
CA SER A 83 -23.38 -5.49 6.97
C SER A 83 -23.38 -4.17 6.21
N PHE A 84 -22.50 -3.24 6.61
CA PHE A 84 -22.39 -1.91 6.04
C PHE A 84 -21.56 -1.85 4.75
N LEU A 85 -20.66 -2.80 4.51
CA LEU A 85 -19.80 -2.83 3.31
C LEU A 85 -20.35 -3.77 2.22
N LYS A 86 -21.51 -4.40 2.44
CA LYS A 86 -22.15 -5.41 1.57
C LYS A 86 -22.68 -4.91 0.22
N GLN A 87 -22.38 -3.69 -0.21
CA GLN A 87 -22.79 -3.22 -1.54
C GLN A 87 -21.97 -3.95 -2.64
N GLU A 88 -22.46 -4.07 -3.86
CA GLU A 88 -21.60 -4.25 -5.05
C GLU A 88 -21.24 -2.86 -5.59
N ILE A 89 -19.97 -2.57 -5.85
CA ILE A 89 -19.59 -1.36 -6.62
C ILE A 89 -19.94 -1.65 -8.08
N ILE A 90 -21.07 -1.11 -8.54
CA ILE A 90 -21.35 -1.00 -9.97
C ILE A 90 -20.61 0.26 -10.46
N TYR A 91 -19.50 0.06 -11.16
CA TYR A 91 -18.57 1.10 -11.60
C TYR A 91 -19.13 2.09 -12.65
N GLU A 92 -20.40 1.99 -13.06
CA GLU A 92 -20.88 2.76 -14.21
C GLU A 92 -21.73 4.00 -13.89
N ASN A 93 -22.17 4.27 -12.66
CA ASN A 93 -22.96 5.49 -12.38
C ASN A 93 -22.84 5.95 -10.91
N MET A 94 -21.63 6.37 -10.50
CA MET A 94 -21.28 6.78 -9.13
C MET A 94 -22.16 7.92 -8.55
N GLN A 95 -22.84 8.71 -9.39
CA GLN A 95 -23.73 9.79 -8.92
C GLN A 95 -25.17 9.33 -8.66
N TYR A 96 -25.65 8.25 -9.30
CA TYR A 96 -27.06 7.83 -9.22
C TYR A 96 -27.33 6.84 -8.07
N ILE A 97 -26.34 6.01 -7.70
CA ILE A 97 -26.49 4.98 -6.65
C ILE A 97 -26.58 5.57 -5.22
N ARG A 98 -26.11 6.81 -5.01
CA ARG A 98 -26.17 7.53 -3.71
C ARG A 98 -27.59 7.68 -3.14
N GLN A 99 -28.62 7.51 -3.95
CA GLN A 99 -30.02 7.68 -3.53
C GLN A 99 -30.59 6.41 -2.86
N GLN A 100 -30.16 5.20 -3.25
CA GLN A 100 -30.84 3.94 -2.89
C GLN A 100 -30.26 3.19 -1.69
N ALA A 101 -29.04 3.50 -1.25
CA ALA A 101 -28.37 2.83 -0.11
C ALA A 101 -28.50 3.57 1.24
N ARG A 102 -29.37 4.58 1.33
CA ARG A 102 -29.51 5.43 2.54
C ARG A 102 -30.33 4.72 3.62
N THR A 103 -29.76 3.71 4.28
CA THR A 103 -30.33 3.15 5.52
C THR A 103 -29.93 3.97 6.76
N ASP A 104 -28.80 4.68 6.71
CA ASP A 104 -28.35 5.58 7.78
C ASP A 104 -28.73 7.03 7.52
N LYS A 105 -29.21 7.71 8.55
CA LYS A 105 -29.69 9.11 8.49
C LYS A 105 -28.57 10.14 8.34
N ASP A 106 -27.32 9.75 8.57
CA ASP A 106 -26.14 10.61 8.51
C ASP A 106 -25.38 10.38 7.18
N PRO A 107 -25.38 11.36 6.25
CA PRO A 107 -24.63 11.26 5.00
C PRO A 107 -23.13 10.97 5.18
N ARG A 108 -22.56 11.34 6.33
CA ARG A 108 -21.14 11.11 6.62
C ARG A 108 -20.81 9.65 6.86
N ILE A 109 -21.74 8.88 7.44
CA ILE A 109 -21.56 7.44 7.65
C ILE A 109 -21.46 6.73 6.30
N GLN A 110 -22.30 7.09 5.35
CA GLN A 110 -22.29 6.49 4.01
C GLN A 110 -20.99 6.81 3.26
N ASP A 111 -20.53 8.06 3.30
CA ASP A 111 -19.24 8.43 2.72
C ASP A 111 -18.06 7.72 3.40
N ALA A 112 -18.10 7.54 4.73
CA ALA A 112 -17.10 6.80 5.49
C ALA A 112 -17.06 5.32 5.09
N LEU A 113 -18.23 4.70 4.89
CA LEU A 113 -18.35 3.32 4.45
C LEU A 113 -17.81 3.11 3.02
N GLU A 114 -18.15 3.99 2.09
CA GLU A 114 -17.64 3.93 0.71
C GLU A 114 -16.11 4.07 0.70
N ASN A 115 -15.57 5.06 1.43
CA ASN A 115 -14.12 5.26 1.53
C ASN A 115 -13.45 4.07 2.19
N CYS A 116 -14.02 3.56 3.28
CA CYS A 116 -13.47 2.42 4.00
C CYS A 116 -13.36 1.21 3.08
N ARG A 117 -14.39 0.92 2.29
CA ARG A 117 -14.33 -0.17 1.31
C ARG A 117 -13.18 0.00 0.32
N GLU A 118 -13.07 1.17 -0.31
CA GLU A 118 -12.01 1.45 -1.28
C GLU A 118 -10.62 1.24 -0.66
N LEU A 119 -10.42 1.75 0.56
CA LEU A 119 -9.19 1.61 1.32
C LEU A 119 -8.87 0.15 1.68
N LEU A 120 -9.87 -0.64 2.10
CA LEU A 120 -9.68 -2.06 2.42
C LEU A 120 -9.40 -2.89 1.16
N GLU A 121 -10.00 -2.58 0.02
CA GLU A 121 -9.67 -3.19 -1.27
C GLU A 121 -8.23 -2.87 -1.70
N PHE A 122 -7.74 -1.65 -1.44
CA PHE A 122 -6.32 -1.32 -1.63
C PHE A 122 -5.41 -2.10 -0.69
N SER A 123 -5.79 -2.24 0.57
CA SER A 123 -5.07 -3.03 1.57
C SER A 123 -4.92 -4.49 1.13
N ILE A 124 -6.01 -5.14 0.71
CA ILE A 124 -6.00 -6.50 0.17
C ILE A 124 -5.06 -6.60 -1.04
N ASN A 125 -5.17 -5.67 -1.99
CA ASN A 125 -4.36 -5.74 -3.20
C ASN A 125 -2.86 -5.55 -2.93
N ASP A 126 -2.49 -4.63 -2.04
CA ASP A 126 -1.09 -4.39 -1.71
C ASP A 126 -0.50 -5.55 -0.87
N LEU A 127 -1.30 -6.21 -0.01
CA LEU A 127 -0.92 -7.46 0.65
C LEU A 127 -0.77 -8.64 -0.33
N GLN A 128 -1.62 -8.73 -1.35
CA GLN A 128 -1.49 -9.75 -2.40
C GLN A 128 -0.23 -9.52 -3.25
N LYS A 129 0.08 -8.27 -3.61
CA LYS A 129 1.36 -7.94 -4.27
C LYS A 129 2.55 -8.30 -3.39
N SER A 130 2.45 -8.02 -2.09
CA SER A 130 3.44 -8.43 -1.07
C SER A 130 3.73 -9.92 -1.15
N PHE A 131 2.67 -10.72 -1.16
CA PHE A 131 2.77 -12.15 -1.31
C PHE A 131 3.45 -12.56 -2.63
N HIS A 132 3.07 -11.97 -3.77
CA HIS A 132 3.65 -12.32 -5.07
C HIS A 132 5.14 -11.98 -5.17
N ALA A 133 5.56 -10.83 -4.64
CA ALA A 133 6.98 -10.47 -4.62
C ALA A 133 7.79 -11.46 -3.77
N PHE A 134 7.27 -11.83 -2.60
CA PHE A 134 7.91 -12.79 -1.70
C PHE A 134 7.91 -14.23 -2.23
N GLY A 135 6.90 -14.66 -2.98
CA GLY A 135 6.86 -16.01 -3.55
C GLY A 135 8.08 -16.31 -4.44
N SER A 136 8.53 -15.31 -5.20
CA SER A 136 9.62 -15.42 -6.18
C SER A 136 11.03 -15.49 -5.59
N LEU A 137 11.20 -15.11 -4.31
CA LEU A 137 12.42 -15.08 -3.50
C LEU A 137 13.72 -15.49 -4.22
N ASP A 138 14.17 -14.60 -5.11
CA ASP A 138 15.54 -14.59 -5.58
C ASP A 138 16.41 -13.97 -4.47
N VAL A 139 17.31 -14.77 -3.89
CA VAL A 139 18.18 -14.36 -2.79
C VAL A 139 19.04 -13.14 -3.17
N THR A 140 19.33 -12.95 -4.45
CA THR A 140 20.09 -11.79 -4.95
C THR A 140 19.32 -10.48 -4.85
N ARG A 141 17.97 -10.53 -4.78
CA ARG A 141 17.06 -9.39 -4.71
C ARG A 141 16.30 -9.31 -3.39
N LEU A 142 16.74 -10.08 -2.39
CA LEU A 142 16.08 -10.20 -1.11
C LEU A 142 15.82 -8.85 -0.41
N ASN A 143 16.78 -7.92 -0.51
CA ASN A 143 16.63 -6.59 0.07
C ASN A 143 15.55 -5.74 -0.63
N ASP A 144 15.41 -5.88 -1.96
CA ASP A 144 14.34 -5.21 -2.72
C ASP A 144 12.98 -5.73 -2.27
N TYR A 145 12.84 -7.06 -2.16
CA TYR A 145 11.60 -7.69 -1.73
C TYR A 145 11.21 -7.26 -0.32
N VAL A 146 12.15 -7.26 0.63
CA VAL A 146 11.89 -6.82 2.01
C VAL A 146 11.48 -5.34 2.06
N THR A 147 12.09 -4.49 1.23
CA THR A 147 11.72 -3.06 1.13
C THR A 147 10.32 -2.87 0.55
N ASP A 148 9.97 -3.63 -0.49
CA ASP A 148 8.61 -3.62 -1.06
C ASP A 148 7.57 -4.12 -0.05
N LEU A 149 7.87 -5.22 0.66
CA LEU A 149 7.01 -5.76 1.70
C LEU A 149 6.75 -4.75 2.81
N LYS A 150 7.80 -4.09 3.32
CA LYS A 150 7.65 -3.00 4.32
C LYS A 150 6.73 -1.91 3.79
N THR A 151 6.97 -1.46 2.56
CA THR A 151 6.18 -0.38 1.94
C THR A 151 4.70 -0.75 1.83
N TRP A 152 4.39 -1.94 1.32
CA TRP A 152 3.02 -2.39 1.12
C TRP A 152 2.30 -2.71 2.42
N LEU A 153 2.99 -3.29 3.41
CA LEU A 153 2.44 -3.54 4.74
C LEU A 153 2.16 -2.23 5.50
N SER A 154 3.11 -1.29 5.49
CA SER A 154 2.87 0.04 6.06
C SER A 154 1.67 0.72 5.41
N GLY A 155 1.53 0.59 4.08
CA GLY A 155 0.36 1.11 3.39
C GLY A 155 -0.95 0.43 3.74
N ALA A 156 -0.95 -0.90 3.87
CA ALA A 156 -2.09 -1.66 4.35
C ALA A 156 -2.59 -1.20 5.73
N ILE A 157 -1.66 -0.90 6.65
CA ILE A 157 -1.97 -0.33 7.98
C ILE A 157 -2.59 1.06 7.82
N THR A 158 -1.99 1.94 7.01
CA THR A 158 -2.52 3.29 6.78
C THR A 158 -3.94 3.24 6.21
N TYR A 159 -4.22 2.37 5.25
CA TYR A 159 -5.58 2.23 4.71
C TYR A 159 -6.60 1.78 5.77
N GLN A 160 -6.23 0.81 6.61
CA GLN A 160 -7.10 0.34 7.70
C GLN A 160 -7.36 1.47 8.70
N GLN A 161 -6.34 2.25 9.06
CA GLN A 161 -6.48 3.41 9.95
C GLN A 161 -7.34 4.50 9.34
N THR A 162 -7.07 4.92 8.10
CA THR A 162 -7.88 5.94 7.41
C THR A 162 -9.33 5.51 7.24
N CYS A 163 -9.60 4.22 7.03
CA CYS A 163 -10.98 3.72 7.07
C CYS A 163 -11.64 4.08 8.41
N LEU A 164 -10.97 3.80 9.53
CA LEU A 164 -11.50 4.07 10.88
C LEU A 164 -11.61 5.57 11.16
N ASP A 165 -10.62 6.36 10.76
CA ASP A 165 -10.62 7.82 10.88
C ASP A 165 -11.83 8.44 10.14
N GLY A 166 -12.29 7.78 9.08
CA GLY A 166 -13.46 8.20 8.32
C GLY A 166 -14.76 8.22 9.12
N PHE A 167 -14.83 7.50 10.24
CA PHE A 167 -15.99 7.46 11.16
C PHE A 167 -15.84 8.41 12.35
N GLU A 168 -14.77 9.20 12.44
CA GLU A 168 -14.63 10.17 13.52
C GLU A 168 -15.75 11.22 13.45
N ASN A 169 -16.38 11.49 14.58
CA ASN A 169 -17.49 12.44 14.72
C ASN A 169 -18.73 12.09 13.87
N THR A 170 -18.89 10.84 13.43
CA THR A 170 -20.17 10.35 12.90
C THR A 170 -21.12 9.99 14.04
N THR A 171 -22.42 10.03 13.77
CA THR A 171 -23.43 9.58 14.73
C THR A 171 -23.53 8.04 14.79
N GLY A 172 -24.02 7.48 15.89
CA GLY A 172 -24.24 6.03 16.03
C GLY A 172 -22.99 5.21 16.38
N ASP A 173 -23.08 3.89 16.25
CA ASP A 173 -22.05 2.91 16.66
C ASP A 173 -21.33 2.25 15.47
N THR A 174 -21.63 2.64 14.23
CA THR A 174 -21.05 2.07 13.00
C THR A 174 -19.52 2.10 12.99
N GLY A 175 -18.92 3.20 13.44
CA GLY A 175 -17.46 3.32 13.55
C GLY A 175 -16.85 2.34 14.56
N GLU A 176 -17.51 2.13 15.70
CA GLU A 176 -17.07 1.15 16.69
C GLU A 176 -17.21 -0.29 16.19
N GLN A 177 -18.29 -0.59 15.47
CA GLN A 177 -18.47 -1.88 14.82
C GLN A 177 -17.39 -2.12 13.76
N MET A 178 -17.06 -1.11 12.95
CA MET A 178 -15.98 -1.20 11.96
C MET A 178 -14.62 -1.46 12.63
N LYS A 179 -14.34 -0.78 13.75
CA LYS A 179 -13.14 -1.02 14.55
C LYS A 179 -13.07 -2.47 15.05
N LYS A 180 -14.19 -3.06 15.47
CA LYS A 180 -14.26 -4.47 15.87
C LYS A 180 -13.99 -5.41 14.68
N TYR A 181 -14.57 -5.14 13.51
CA TYR A 181 -14.34 -5.94 12.30
C TYR A 181 -12.88 -5.88 11.84
N LEU A 182 -12.23 -4.71 11.95
CA LEU A 182 -10.86 -4.52 11.50
C LEU A 182 -9.80 -4.88 12.53
N LYS A 183 -10.15 -5.02 13.82
CA LYS A 183 -9.19 -5.27 14.90
C LYS A 183 -8.22 -6.40 14.59
N LEU A 184 -8.74 -7.61 14.33
CA LEU A 184 -7.91 -8.78 14.05
C LEU A 184 -7.03 -8.55 12.80
N SER A 185 -7.62 -7.99 11.73
CA SER A 185 -6.87 -7.71 10.51
C SER A 185 -5.76 -6.68 10.71
N GLY A 186 -5.98 -5.65 11.53
CA GLY A 186 -4.98 -4.62 11.83
C GLY A 186 -3.84 -5.16 12.67
N GLU A 187 -4.15 -5.99 13.67
CA GLU A 187 -3.15 -6.70 14.47
C GLU A 187 -2.28 -7.61 13.60
N LEU A 188 -2.88 -8.36 12.68
CA LEU A 188 -2.16 -9.23 11.76
C LEU A 188 -1.30 -8.47 10.74
N THR A 189 -1.79 -7.36 10.19
CA THR A 189 -0.98 -6.50 9.32
C THR A 189 0.22 -5.92 10.07
N SER A 190 0.02 -5.46 11.32
CA SER A 190 1.10 -4.95 12.18
C SER A 190 2.14 -6.04 12.47
N ASN A 191 1.69 -7.25 12.84
CA ASN A 191 2.56 -8.40 13.06
C ASN A 191 3.37 -8.75 11.80
N GLY A 192 2.75 -8.71 10.62
CA GLY A 192 3.44 -8.91 9.34
C GLY A 192 4.56 -7.89 9.12
N LEU A 193 4.33 -6.61 9.42
CA LEU A 193 5.34 -5.56 9.33
C LEU A 193 6.50 -5.78 10.31
N ALA A 194 6.20 -6.18 11.55
CA ALA A 194 7.22 -6.50 12.55
C ALA A 194 8.10 -7.69 12.11
N ILE A 195 7.49 -8.77 11.62
CA ILE A 195 8.21 -9.96 11.11
C ILE A 195 9.17 -9.58 9.98
N ILE A 196 8.69 -8.83 8.98
CA ILE A 196 9.54 -8.40 7.85
C ILE A 196 10.61 -7.40 8.29
N THR A 197 10.32 -6.57 9.30
CA THR A 197 11.30 -5.63 9.85
C THR A 197 12.44 -6.35 10.54
N GLU A 198 12.17 -7.39 11.34
CA GLU A 198 13.22 -8.21 11.92
C GLU A 198 13.97 -9.05 10.89
N LEU A 199 13.28 -9.61 9.90
CA LEU A 199 13.94 -10.29 8.80
C LEU A 199 14.95 -9.37 8.09
N SER A 200 14.58 -8.10 7.86
CA SER A 200 15.48 -7.08 7.31
C SER A 200 16.72 -6.84 8.17
N LYS A 201 16.57 -6.81 9.50
CA LYS A 201 17.68 -6.63 10.45
C LYS A 201 18.60 -7.86 10.48
N ALA A 202 18.03 -9.07 10.46
CA ALA A 202 18.80 -10.31 10.43
C ALA A 202 19.61 -10.46 9.13
N LEU A 203 19.06 -10.04 7.99
CA LEU A 203 19.75 -10.10 6.71
C LEU A 203 20.88 -9.07 6.60
N SER A 204 20.69 -7.88 7.17
CA SER A 204 21.73 -6.86 7.20
C SER A 204 22.90 -7.21 8.13
N SER A 205 22.65 -7.97 9.21
CA SER A 205 23.73 -8.47 10.09
C SER A 205 24.50 -9.63 9.49
N TYR A 206 23.90 -10.43 8.60
CA TYR A 206 24.53 -11.63 8.03
C TYR A 206 25.49 -11.36 6.86
N ASN A 207 25.66 -10.10 6.44
CA ASN A 207 26.67 -9.67 5.47
C ASN A 207 26.73 -10.59 4.23
N VAL A 208 25.56 -10.96 3.66
CA VAL A 208 25.46 -11.72 2.41
C VAL A 208 25.97 -10.81 1.29
N HIS A 209 27.29 -10.72 1.19
CA HIS A 209 27.99 -10.12 0.09
C HIS A 209 27.68 -10.98 -1.12
N SER A 210 26.89 -10.42 -2.04
CA SER A 210 27.02 -10.80 -3.44
C SER A 210 28.51 -10.74 -3.79
N PRO A 211 29.10 -11.78 -4.41
CA PRO A 211 30.52 -11.79 -4.78
C PRO A 211 30.85 -10.75 -5.86
N THR A 212 29.89 -9.95 -6.32
CA THR A 212 30.14 -8.84 -7.24
C THR A 212 29.98 -7.50 -6.52
N GLY A 213 31.09 -7.04 -5.94
CA GLY A 213 31.49 -5.63 -5.92
C GLY A 213 30.56 -4.62 -5.24
N SER A 214 30.87 -4.31 -3.99
CA SER A 214 31.10 -2.97 -3.41
C SER A 214 30.59 -2.91 -1.96
N ARG A 215 31.50 -2.54 -1.04
CA ARG A 215 31.13 -2.06 0.29
C ARG A 215 30.23 -0.85 0.10
N LYS A 216 28.92 -1.03 0.23
CA LYS A 216 27.95 0.07 0.24
C LYS A 216 28.07 0.79 1.59
N LEU A 217 28.91 1.81 1.62
CA LEU A 217 28.77 2.91 2.56
C LEU A 217 27.33 3.44 2.45
N LEU A 218 26.76 3.85 3.59
CA LEU A 218 25.47 4.54 3.73
C LEU A 218 25.46 5.90 3.03
N SER A 219 25.72 5.93 1.73
CA SER A 219 25.34 7.01 0.85
C SER A 219 24.22 6.45 -0.03
N ASP A 220 23.01 6.87 0.28
CA ASP A 220 21.87 7.01 -0.64
C ASP A 220 22.08 6.33 -1.99
N GLU A 221 21.36 5.22 -2.25
CA GLU A 221 21.22 4.62 -3.58
C GLU A 221 20.38 5.53 -4.50
N ILE A 222 20.93 6.70 -4.73
CA ILE A 222 20.49 7.70 -5.64
C ILE A 222 21.56 7.69 -6.74
N SER A 223 21.46 6.72 -7.66
CA SER A 223 22.33 6.70 -8.85
C SER A 223 22.09 7.97 -9.68
N GLY A 224 22.96 8.97 -9.51
CA GLY A 224 22.88 10.25 -10.23
C GLY A 224 21.69 11.14 -9.86
N GLY A 225 21.30 11.22 -8.59
CA GLY A 225 20.15 12.05 -8.15
C GLY A 225 18.78 11.34 -8.17
N PHE A 226 18.66 10.08 -8.64
CA PHE A 226 17.38 9.37 -8.72
C PHE A 226 17.35 7.99 -8.03
N PRO A 227 16.19 7.61 -7.43
CA PRO A 227 15.99 6.27 -6.88
C PRO A 227 16.15 5.14 -7.90
N THR A 228 16.61 3.98 -7.43
CA THR A 228 16.83 2.76 -8.25
C THR A 228 15.56 2.25 -8.94
N TRP A 229 14.39 2.42 -8.34
CA TRP A 229 13.10 1.99 -8.91
C TRP A 229 12.64 2.85 -10.10
N LEU A 230 13.24 4.03 -10.32
CA LEU A 230 12.93 4.90 -11.43
C LEU A 230 13.77 4.50 -12.66
N SER A 231 13.14 4.06 -13.75
CA SER A 231 13.84 3.62 -14.96
C SER A 231 14.56 4.76 -15.70
N ALA A 232 15.59 4.43 -16.48
CA ALA A 232 16.37 5.41 -17.25
C ALA A 232 15.51 6.29 -18.17
N GLY A 233 14.51 5.70 -18.85
CA GLY A 233 13.57 6.47 -19.68
C GLY A 233 12.74 7.47 -18.87
N ARG A 234 12.30 7.11 -17.65
CA ARG A 234 11.57 8.01 -16.76
C ARG A 234 12.45 9.10 -16.16
N ARG A 235 13.71 8.78 -15.85
CA ARG A 235 14.72 9.77 -15.47
C ARG A 235 14.93 10.78 -16.59
N GLY A 236 15.04 10.31 -17.83
CA GLY A 236 15.10 11.15 -19.02
C GLY A 236 13.91 12.10 -19.13
N LEU A 237 12.68 11.64 -18.88
CA LEU A 237 11.48 12.49 -18.88
C LEU A 237 11.46 13.54 -17.75
N LEU A 238 11.99 13.20 -16.57
CA LEU A 238 12.15 14.15 -15.47
C LEU A 238 13.20 15.23 -15.77
N GLN A 239 14.27 14.85 -16.48
CA GLN A 239 15.38 15.74 -16.80
C GLN A 239 15.18 16.52 -18.11
N ALA A 240 14.34 16.04 -19.03
CA ALA A 240 14.13 16.65 -20.34
C ALA A 240 13.56 18.08 -20.22
N SER A 241 13.95 18.99 -21.09
CA SER A 241 13.26 20.29 -21.21
C SER A 241 11.83 20.08 -21.73
N LEU A 242 10.89 20.96 -21.35
CA LEU A 242 9.50 20.91 -21.82
C LEU A 242 9.36 20.82 -23.35
N ALA A 243 10.28 21.44 -24.10
CA ALA A 243 10.33 21.41 -25.57
C ALA A 243 10.68 20.03 -26.16
N ALA A 244 11.30 19.14 -25.39
CA ALA A 244 11.75 17.81 -25.85
C ALA A 244 10.73 16.71 -25.55
N VAL A 245 9.70 16.98 -24.73
CA VAL A 245 8.68 15.99 -24.38
C VAL A 245 7.46 16.22 -25.27
N LYS A 246 7.12 15.22 -26.11
CA LYS A 246 5.91 15.25 -26.93
C LYS A 246 4.68 14.88 -26.07
N PRO A 247 3.75 15.81 -25.81
CA PRO A 247 2.54 15.47 -25.04
C PRO A 247 1.56 14.66 -25.89
N ASN A 248 0.84 13.73 -25.25
CA ASN A 248 -0.28 13.03 -25.87
C ASN A 248 -1.54 13.90 -25.87
N VAL A 249 -1.75 14.64 -24.78
CA VAL A 249 -2.90 15.53 -24.58
C VAL A 249 -2.43 16.85 -23.99
N VAL A 250 -3.00 17.94 -24.48
CA VAL A 250 -2.77 19.30 -23.96
C VAL A 250 -4.05 19.81 -23.33
N VAL A 251 -3.95 20.29 -22.10
CA VAL A 251 -5.03 20.90 -21.32
C VAL A 251 -4.76 22.39 -21.17
N ALA A 252 -5.71 23.22 -21.58
CA ALA A 252 -5.56 24.67 -21.54
C ALA A 252 -6.90 25.38 -21.33
N GLN A 253 -6.94 26.29 -20.35
CA GLN A 253 -8.15 27.07 -20.06
C GLN A 253 -8.49 28.09 -21.16
N ASP A 254 -7.47 28.55 -21.88
CA ASP A 254 -7.58 29.48 -23.02
C ASP A 254 -8.23 28.84 -24.27
N GLY A 255 -8.48 27.51 -24.25
CA GLY A 255 -9.03 26.77 -25.38
C GLY A 255 -8.02 26.37 -26.45
N SER A 256 -6.73 26.62 -26.25
CA SER A 256 -5.65 26.19 -27.17
C SER A 256 -5.29 24.70 -27.06
N GLY A 257 -5.78 24.03 -26.02
CA GLY A 257 -5.61 22.60 -25.78
C GLY A 257 -6.83 21.79 -26.24
N LYS A 258 -6.70 20.46 -26.22
CA LYS A 258 -7.81 19.53 -26.52
C LYS A 258 -8.92 19.61 -25.47
N TYR A 259 -8.54 19.83 -24.21
CA TYR A 259 -9.46 19.91 -23.06
C TYR A 259 -9.24 21.19 -22.25
N LYS A 260 -10.31 21.62 -21.57
CA LYS A 260 -10.26 22.76 -20.64
C LYS A 260 -9.97 22.33 -19.22
N THR A 261 -10.28 21.08 -18.87
CA THR A 261 -10.12 20.51 -17.53
C THR A 261 -9.23 19.27 -17.55
N ILE A 262 -8.57 19.01 -16.43
CA ILE A 262 -7.73 17.82 -16.25
C ILE A 262 -8.62 16.58 -16.15
N ASN A 263 -9.76 16.66 -15.47
CA ASN A 263 -10.71 15.55 -15.34
C ASN A 263 -11.25 15.03 -16.68
N GLU A 264 -11.41 15.89 -17.70
CA GLU A 264 -11.73 15.45 -19.06
C GLU A 264 -10.56 14.72 -19.72
N ALA A 265 -9.34 15.24 -19.57
CA ALA A 265 -8.13 14.62 -20.11
C ALA A 265 -7.86 13.24 -19.52
N LEU A 266 -8.27 12.99 -18.27
CA LEU A 266 -8.15 11.68 -17.64
C LEU A 266 -9.03 10.60 -18.31
N LYS A 267 -10.12 10.96 -18.97
CA LYS A 267 -11.03 10.00 -19.63
C LYS A 267 -10.42 9.39 -20.90
N ASP A 268 -9.46 10.08 -21.51
CA ASP A 268 -8.75 9.61 -22.70
C ASP A 268 -7.62 8.62 -22.39
N ILE A 269 -7.31 8.43 -21.10
CA ILE A 269 -6.23 7.53 -20.70
C ILE A 269 -6.66 6.10 -20.97
N PRO A 270 -5.88 5.30 -21.73
CA PRO A 270 -6.20 3.90 -21.96
C PRO A 270 -6.18 3.13 -20.63
N LEU A 271 -7.29 2.48 -20.31
CA LEU A 271 -7.48 1.71 -19.08
C LEU A 271 -6.75 0.36 -19.19
N LYS A 272 -5.55 0.26 -18.58
CA LYS A 272 -4.66 -0.92 -18.53
C LYS A 272 -4.20 -1.47 -19.90
N GLY A 273 -3.01 -2.06 -19.94
CA GLY A 273 -2.52 -2.86 -21.07
C GLY A 273 -1.38 -2.25 -21.89
N ASN A 274 -1.21 -0.92 -21.88
CA ASN A 274 -0.10 -0.29 -22.59
C ASN A 274 1.01 0.15 -21.62
N ASN A 275 2.20 -0.42 -21.76
CA ASN A 275 3.42 0.03 -21.06
C ASN A 275 3.91 1.42 -21.53
N SER A 276 3.19 2.07 -22.46
CA SER A 276 3.49 3.41 -22.93
C SER A 276 3.18 4.46 -21.87
N THR A 277 4.11 5.38 -21.64
CA THR A 277 3.87 6.56 -20.80
C THR A 277 2.89 7.50 -21.49
N PHE A 278 1.82 7.88 -20.79
CA PHE A 278 0.85 8.85 -21.28
C PHE A 278 1.16 10.23 -20.69
N VAL A 279 1.49 11.20 -21.53
CA VAL A 279 1.93 12.53 -21.11
C VAL A 279 0.79 13.54 -21.29
N ILE A 280 0.34 14.13 -20.19
CA ILE A 280 -0.58 15.27 -20.17
C ILE A 280 0.21 16.54 -19.90
N TYR A 281 0.12 17.49 -20.81
CA TYR A 281 0.69 18.82 -20.64
C TYR A 281 -0.41 19.81 -20.25
N VAL A 282 -0.22 20.49 -19.12
CA VAL A 282 -1.16 21.43 -18.52
C VAL A 282 -0.53 22.82 -18.63
N LYS A 283 -1.13 23.68 -19.47
CA LYS A 283 -0.62 25.04 -19.67
C LYS A 283 -0.81 25.90 -18.40
N ALA A 284 -0.17 27.05 -18.38
CA ALA A 284 -0.35 28.05 -17.34
C ALA A 284 -1.84 28.39 -17.15
N GLY A 285 -2.29 28.43 -15.89
CA GLY A 285 -3.70 28.62 -15.56
C GLY A 285 -4.02 28.21 -14.13
N VAL A 286 -5.19 28.63 -13.67
CA VAL A 286 -5.72 28.29 -12.33
C VAL A 286 -6.90 27.34 -12.50
N TYR A 287 -6.63 26.05 -12.30
CA TYR A 287 -7.57 24.95 -12.47
C TYR A 287 -8.31 24.70 -11.16
N LYS A 288 -9.60 25.09 -11.11
CA LYS A 288 -10.47 24.87 -9.94
C LYS A 288 -11.17 23.51 -10.03
N GLU A 289 -10.44 22.44 -9.75
CA GLU A 289 -10.95 21.07 -9.80
C GLU A 289 -10.27 20.15 -8.78
N ASN A 290 -11.00 19.11 -8.34
CA ASN A 290 -10.42 17.99 -7.59
C ASN A 290 -10.10 16.87 -8.58
N VAL A 291 -8.83 16.51 -8.71
CA VAL A 291 -8.35 15.49 -9.65
C VAL A 291 -8.15 14.18 -8.89
N ASN A 292 -8.83 13.12 -9.33
CA ASN A 292 -8.61 11.77 -8.82
C ASN A 292 -8.13 10.82 -9.94
N ILE A 293 -6.90 10.33 -9.82
CA ILE A 293 -6.32 9.34 -10.72
C ILE A 293 -6.59 7.96 -10.16
N THR A 294 -7.41 7.18 -10.86
CA THR A 294 -7.70 5.80 -10.45
C THR A 294 -6.51 4.88 -10.68
N LYS A 295 -6.47 3.76 -9.96
CA LYS A 295 -5.43 2.73 -10.11
C LYS A 295 -5.35 2.12 -11.52
N SER A 296 -6.46 2.16 -12.28
CA SER A 296 -6.49 1.67 -13.66
C SER A 296 -5.69 2.57 -14.63
N MET A 297 -5.43 3.82 -14.24
CA MET A 297 -4.65 4.80 -14.98
C MET A 297 -3.18 4.71 -14.58
N ASP A 298 -2.49 3.69 -15.09
CA ASP A 298 -1.06 3.49 -14.89
C ASP A 298 -0.21 4.30 -15.88
N ASN A 299 1.06 4.57 -15.52
CA ASN A 299 2.06 5.23 -16.38
C ASN A 299 1.69 6.65 -16.86
N LEU A 300 0.96 7.39 -16.03
CA LEU A 300 0.58 8.78 -16.32
C LEU A 300 1.68 9.78 -15.93
N TYR A 301 1.96 10.73 -16.80
CA TYR A 301 2.92 11.81 -16.58
C TYR A 301 2.22 13.16 -16.75
N LEU A 302 2.18 14.00 -15.72
CA LEU A 302 1.63 15.36 -15.79
C LEU A 302 2.76 16.38 -15.80
N ILE A 303 2.70 17.31 -16.74
CA ILE A 303 3.69 18.37 -16.93
C ILE A 303 3.01 19.73 -16.91
N GLY A 304 3.47 20.65 -16.07
CA GLY A 304 3.05 22.04 -16.05
C GLY A 304 4.00 22.99 -16.79
N ASP A 305 3.59 24.26 -16.90
CA ASP A 305 4.42 25.37 -17.43
C ASP A 305 5.38 25.98 -16.39
N GLY A 306 5.34 25.48 -15.16
CA GLY A 306 6.09 25.96 -14.02
C GLY A 306 5.26 25.91 -12.74
N PRO A 307 5.90 25.75 -11.56
CA PRO A 307 5.22 25.71 -10.26
C PRO A 307 4.51 27.02 -9.88
N THR A 308 4.88 28.14 -10.50
CA THR A 308 4.24 29.44 -10.29
C THR A 308 3.19 29.80 -11.35
N LYS A 309 3.12 29.04 -12.45
CA LYS A 309 2.27 29.34 -13.60
C LYS A 309 1.05 28.43 -13.70
N THR A 310 1.20 27.17 -13.32
CA THR A 310 0.09 26.21 -13.33
C THR A 310 -0.29 25.88 -11.90
N THR A 311 -1.51 26.22 -11.50
CA THR A 311 -2.02 25.97 -10.15
C THR A 311 -3.30 25.17 -10.23
N ILE A 312 -3.37 24.04 -9.52
CA ILE A 312 -4.61 23.28 -9.31
C ILE A 312 -5.11 23.60 -7.90
N THR A 313 -6.38 23.98 -7.79
CA THR A 313 -7.03 24.37 -6.53
C THR A 313 -8.33 23.60 -6.35
N GLY A 314 -8.57 23.07 -5.16
CA GLY A 314 -9.83 22.42 -4.77
C GLY A 314 -10.43 23.11 -3.55
N SER A 315 -11.76 23.11 -3.44
CA SER A 315 -12.51 23.76 -2.34
C SER A 315 -13.15 22.77 -1.36
N ARG A 316 -12.87 21.46 -1.51
CA ARG A 316 -13.41 20.42 -0.62
C ARG A 316 -12.75 20.47 0.75
N SER A 317 -13.55 20.37 1.80
CA SER A 317 -13.08 20.37 3.19
C SER A 317 -13.96 19.50 4.08
N TYR A 318 -13.42 19.12 5.25
CA TYR A 318 -14.16 18.35 6.24
C TYR A 318 -15.39 19.11 6.78
N VAL A 319 -15.22 20.40 7.05
CA VAL A 319 -16.32 21.30 7.44
C VAL A 319 -17.38 21.38 6.34
N GLY A 320 -16.96 21.34 5.07
CA GLY A 320 -17.84 21.29 3.90
C GLY A 320 -18.58 19.96 3.69
N GLY A 321 -18.49 19.01 4.63
CA GLY A 321 -19.20 17.73 4.60
C GLY A 321 -18.49 16.62 3.84
N TYR A 322 -17.24 16.82 3.41
CA TYR A 322 -16.45 15.77 2.77
C TYR A 322 -15.59 15.04 3.80
N ASN A 323 -15.44 13.72 3.70
CA ASN A 323 -14.45 13.03 4.50
C ASN A 323 -13.02 13.49 4.13
N THR A 324 -12.11 13.58 5.11
CA THR A 324 -10.71 14.01 4.95
C THR A 324 -10.02 13.34 3.76
N TYR A 325 -10.23 12.04 3.56
CA TYR A 325 -9.67 11.29 2.42
C TYR A 325 -10.05 11.88 1.04
N LYS A 326 -11.25 12.46 0.90
CA LYS A 326 -11.78 13.04 -0.35
C LYS A 326 -11.52 14.55 -0.49
N THR A 327 -10.82 15.18 0.46
CA THR A 327 -10.55 16.63 0.44
C THR A 327 -9.35 17.03 -0.41
N ALA A 328 -8.46 16.08 -0.74
CA ALA A 328 -7.28 16.34 -1.54
C ALA A 328 -7.64 16.99 -2.89
N THR A 329 -6.92 18.06 -3.24
CA THR A 329 -7.06 18.75 -4.54
C THR A 329 -6.57 17.85 -5.69
N PHE A 330 -5.51 17.09 -5.42
CA PHE A 330 -4.96 16.14 -6.37
C PHE A 330 -4.63 14.84 -5.65
N CYS A 331 -5.20 13.74 -6.13
CA CYS A 331 -5.06 12.42 -5.54
C CYS A 331 -4.84 11.38 -6.62
N LYS A 332 -4.06 10.35 -6.31
CA LYS A 332 -4.09 9.07 -7.02
C LYS A 332 -4.64 8.05 -6.04
N SER A 333 -5.77 7.41 -6.36
CA SER A 333 -6.49 6.36 -5.58
C SER A 333 -5.62 5.11 -5.34
N SER A 334 -4.56 5.31 -4.57
CA SER A 334 -3.56 4.39 -4.03
C SER A 334 -2.80 5.18 -2.95
N LEU A 335 -1.82 4.54 -2.31
CA LEU A 335 -1.01 5.04 -1.20
C LEU A 335 -0.53 6.52 -1.24
N LEU A 336 -0.53 7.14 -2.43
CA LEU A 336 -0.21 8.55 -2.67
C LEU A 336 -1.19 9.58 -2.09
N CYS A 337 -2.44 9.21 -1.79
CA CYS A 337 -3.43 10.18 -1.32
C CYS A 337 -3.26 10.55 0.17
N LEU A 338 -2.61 9.67 0.94
CA LEU A 338 -2.47 9.76 2.41
C LEU A 338 -1.15 10.42 2.84
N LEU A 339 -0.23 10.61 1.90
CA LEU A 339 1.07 11.23 2.17
C LEU A 339 1.09 12.58 1.48
N SER A 340 0.73 13.60 2.24
CA SER A 340 0.98 14.99 1.88
C SER A 340 2.46 15.18 1.47
N CYS A 341 2.66 15.33 0.17
CA CYS A 341 3.79 15.99 -0.51
C CYS A 341 5.25 15.57 -0.19
N THR A 342 5.55 14.53 0.59
CA THR A 342 6.96 14.25 0.98
C THR A 342 7.44 12.81 0.84
N SER A 343 6.57 11.86 0.49
CA SER A 343 6.99 10.47 0.33
C SER A 343 6.93 10.06 -1.14
N ILE A 344 8.11 10.01 -1.77
CA ILE A 344 8.31 9.33 -3.06
C ILE A 344 8.04 7.85 -2.83
N GLN A 345 6.79 7.45 -2.99
CA GLN A 345 6.47 6.04 -3.12
C GLN A 345 6.68 5.59 -4.56
N ARG A 346 6.89 4.27 -4.74
CA ARG A 346 7.07 3.59 -6.02
C ARG A 346 5.78 3.67 -6.88
N SER A 347 5.36 4.88 -7.22
CA SER A 347 4.24 5.15 -8.11
C SER A 347 4.73 5.14 -9.54
N LYS A 348 3.98 4.47 -10.41
CA LYS A 348 4.24 4.50 -11.85
C LYS A 348 3.92 5.85 -12.51
N SER A 349 3.26 6.75 -11.79
CA SER A 349 2.87 8.08 -12.29
C SER A 349 3.77 9.14 -11.66
N ILE A 350 4.14 10.14 -12.45
CA ILE A 350 5.06 11.21 -12.04
C ILE A 350 4.44 12.56 -12.42
N ILE A 351 4.64 13.55 -11.57
CA ILE A 351 4.15 14.92 -11.77
C ILE A 351 5.35 15.84 -11.73
N ARG A 352 5.41 16.74 -12.71
CA ARG A 352 6.43 17.78 -12.80
C ARG A 352 5.77 19.11 -13.10
N TRP A 353 6.06 20.12 -12.27
CA TRP A 353 5.61 21.49 -12.49
C TRP A 353 6.62 22.29 -13.27
#